data_AF-A0AAV7TKE1-F1
#
_entry.id   AF-A0AAV7TKE1-F1
#
_cell.length_a   1.000
_cell.length_b   1.000
_cell.length_c   1.000
_cell.angle_alpha   90.00
_cell.angle_beta   90.00
_cell.angle_gamma   90.00
#
_symmetry.space_group_name_H-M   'P 1'
#
loop_
_entity.id
_entity.type
_entity.pdbx_description
1 polymer ?
#
loop_
_entity_poly.entity_id
_entity_poly.type
_entity_poly.pdbx_seq_one_letter_code
_entity_poly.pdbx_strand_id
1 'polypeptide(L)'
;MLAKGVIELVPLQERGQGCYSRYFLIPKVEGRLRPILDLRILNLFLKQEKFKMLTLTQVLLALNEGDWMVSVDLQDVCFHVPIIKSHRKYLRFVVGTQHYQFAVLPFGLTSAPRVFTKVMAVVAAHLRRREVAVFPYLDDWLIKAKSPELVLSHLRMTTQLLFDLGFSVSVPKSHLEPSQRLLFIGAVLDTTILPPTSAGSGHSGADSIVSSWSGRSSPQGLTPARSCILLVTHAHWHMRALQWCLRRQWFQHKGDLRDSIKISKEAVADLHWWTVDGKLSQGKPFSLPPPVATVISDASTLGWGAHLGDLEIKGLWSPAEQMLHINLLELRAVRLALKAFLPSLRGQSVQILTDNTTAMWYINKQGGVGSYLLCREALRLWSWAQDHQICLIAYHFAGVLNVRADGLSRHFSIDHEWRLHPDLVLHIFGMWGTPQVDLFATQENAHCPLFCSLQYPLLGALGDAFQMSWRGQLLYAFPPIPLIPRVLRKVRQDQAQVILVAPDWPRRVWYTDLLQLSQCPPLRLPLRADLLSQSQGQVLQPHLQNLHLHAWRLNGAT
;
A
#
# COMPACT_ATOMS: atom_id res chain seq x y z
N MET A 1 -12.66 -24.41 40.50
CA MET A 1 -11.24 -24.38 40.06
C MET A 1 -10.40 -25.41 40.82
N LEU A 2 -10.46 -25.45 42.16
CA LEU A 2 -9.81 -26.51 42.96
C LEU A 2 -10.20 -27.93 42.51
N ALA A 3 -11.51 -28.23 42.42
CA ALA A 3 -12.00 -29.53 41.96
C ALA A 3 -11.56 -29.90 40.53
N LYS A 4 -11.18 -28.92 39.71
CA LYS A 4 -10.67 -29.12 38.35
C LYS A 4 -9.13 -29.18 38.28
N GLY A 5 -8.43 -29.10 39.42
CA GLY A 5 -6.95 -29.08 39.47
C GLY A 5 -6.29 -27.82 38.89
N VAL A 6 -7.05 -26.77 38.61
CA VAL A 6 -6.56 -25.52 37.98
C VAL A 6 -5.68 -24.73 38.95
N ILE A 7 -6.09 -24.72 40.22
CA ILE A 7 -5.40 -24.07 41.33
C ILE A 7 -5.22 -25.09 42.45
N GLU A 8 -4.20 -24.87 43.26
CA GLU A 8 -3.89 -25.65 44.45
C GLU A 8 -3.64 -24.71 45.64
N LEU A 9 -3.75 -25.24 46.86
CA LEU A 9 -3.38 -24.50 48.06
C LEU A 9 -1.86 -24.32 48.10
N VAL A 10 -1.41 -23.14 48.50
CA VAL A 10 0.01 -22.91 48.78
C VAL A 10 0.38 -23.65 50.07
N PRO A 11 1.47 -24.45 50.08
CA PRO A 11 1.96 -25.11 51.29
C PRO A 11 2.14 -24.12 52.44
N LEU A 12 1.79 -24.50 53.67
CA LEU A 12 1.81 -23.61 54.84
C LEU A 12 3.15 -22.89 55.02
N GLN A 13 4.25 -23.61 54.80
CA GLN A 13 5.62 -23.10 54.92
C GLN A 13 6.00 -22.05 53.86
N GLU A 14 5.27 -22.02 52.73
CA GLU A 14 5.54 -21.12 51.60
C GLU A 14 4.56 -19.94 51.53
N ARG A 15 3.58 -19.87 52.45
CA ARG A 15 2.63 -18.76 52.52
C ARG A 15 3.39 -17.46 52.80
N GLY A 16 2.96 -16.38 52.14
CA GLY A 16 3.65 -15.09 52.18
C GLY A 16 4.92 -15.01 51.31
N GLN A 17 5.42 -16.11 50.76
CA GLN A 17 6.55 -16.11 49.83
C GLN A 17 6.08 -16.09 48.36
N GLY A 18 6.94 -15.65 47.44
CA GLY A 18 6.64 -15.60 46.00
C GLY A 18 5.91 -14.32 45.57
N CYS A 19 5.25 -14.37 44.40
CA CYS A 19 4.52 -13.24 43.84
C CYS A 19 3.02 -13.43 44.02
N TYR A 20 2.36 -12.46 44.65
CA TYR A 20 0.91 -12.43 44.83
C TYR A 20 0.28 -11.39 43.91
N SER A 21 -0.67 -11.83 43.10
CA SER A 21 -1.43 -10.99 42.20
C SER A 21 -2.86 -10.79 42.71
N ARG A 22 -3.46 -9.64 42.36
CA ARG A 22 -4.85 -9.34 42.74
C ARG A 22 -5.78 -10.32 42.03
N TYR A 23 -6.75 -10.86 42.77
CA TYR A 23 -7.77 -11.75 42.23
C TYR A 23 -9.16 -11.16 42.49
N PHE A 24 -9.97 -11.05 41.45
CA PHE A 24 -11.30 -10.44 41.54
C PHE A 24 -12.28 -11.04 40.52
N LEU A 25 -13.56 -10.73 40.67
CA LEU A 25 -14.63 -11.25 39.83
C LEU A 25 -15.20 -10.13 38.95
N ILE A 26 -15.49 -10.45 37.69
CA ILE A 26 -16.24 -9.57 36.79
C ILE A 26 -17.54 -10.24 36.34
N PRO A 27 -18.66 -9.51 36.19
CA PRO A 27 -19.90 -10.08 35.65
C PRO A 27 -19.75 -10.51 34.18
N LYS A 28 -20.35 -11.65 33.81
CA LYS A 28 -20.65 -12.01 32.42
C LYS A 28 -22.10 -11.67 32.07
N VAL A 29 -22.37 -11.60 30.77
CA VAL A 29 -23.69 -11.37 30.17
C VAL A 29 -24.75 -12.36 30.68
N GLU A 30 -24.38 -13.59 31.00
CA GLU A 30 -25.28 -14.64 31.53
C GLU A 30 -25.42 -14.63 33.08
N GLY A 31 -25.05 -13.55 33.77
CA GLY A 31 -25.08 -13.49 35.24
C GLY A 31 -24.00 -14.29 35.97
N ARG A 32 -23.22 -15.12 35.24
CA ARG A 32 -22.06 -15.84 35.78
C ARG A 32 -20.91 -14.89 36.11
N LEU A 33 -20.14 -15.18 37.16
CA LEU A 33 -18.93 -14.42 37.50
C LEU A 33 -17.70 -15.02 36.81
N ARG A 34 -16.88 -14.19 36.17
CA ARG A 34 -15.59 -14.58 35.60
C ARG A 34 -14.47 -14.19 36.56
N PRO A 35 -13.67 -15.16 37.04
CA PRO A 35 -12.49 -14.86 37.84
C PRO A 35 -11.38 -14.27 36.99
N ILE A 36 -10.71 -13.25 37.53
CA ILE A 36 -9.59 -12.55 36.91
C ILE A 36 -8.41 -12.53 37.88
N LEU A 37 -7.27 -13.04 37.42
CA LEU A 37 -5.97 -12.85 38.06
C LEU A 37 -5.26 -11.67 37.36
N ASP A 38 -5.01 -10.61 38.11
CA ASP A 38 -4.36 -9.40 37.58
C ASP A 38 -2.84 -9.59 37.46
N LEU A 39 -2.42 -10.04 36.29
CA LEU A 39 -1.01 -10.34 35.99
C LEU A 39 -0.25 -9.16 35.38
N ARG A 40 -0.80 -7.94 35.39
CA ARG A 40 -0.17 -6.76 34.75
C ARG A 40 1.26 -6.52 35.23
N ILE A 41 1.50 -6.63 36.54
CA ILE A 41 2.83 -6.43 37.12
C ILE A 41 3.77 -7.56 36.73
N LEU A 42 3.34 -8.82 36.91
CA LEU A 42 4.16 -9.99 36.57
C LEU A 42 4.59 -9.97 35.10
N ASN A 43 3.68 -9.60 34.21
CA ASN A 43 3.91 -9.56 32.77
C ASN A 43 5.03 -8.61 32.34
N LEU A 44 5.38 -7.60 33.15
CA LEU A 44 6.51 -6.69 32.87
C LEU A 44 7.87 -7.40 32.96
N PHE A 45 7.95 -8.48 33.74
CA PHE A 45 9.17 -9.24 33.99
C PHE A 45 9.31 -10.46 33.07
N LEU A 46 8.29 -10.74 32.25
CA LEU A 46 8.29 -11.90 31.36
C LEU A 46 8.81 -11.51 29.97
N LYS A 47 9.73 -12.31 29.44
CA LYS A 47 10.19 -12.18 28.06
C LYS A 47 9.03 -12.47 27.10
N GLN A 48 8.69 -11.47 26.29
CA GLN A 48 7.69 -11.62 25.23
C GLN A 48 8.34 -12.10 23.95
N GLU A 49 8.05 -13.34 23.56
CA GLU A 49 8.52 -13.88 22.29
C GLU A 49 7.47 -13.69 21.20
N LYS A 50 7.92 -13.17 20.05
CA LYS A 50 7.06 -12.99 18.88
C LYS A 50 6.63 -14.36 18.33
N PHE A 51 5.37 -14.47 17.96
CA PHE A 51 4.79 -15.65 17.31
C PHE A 51 3.70 -15.22 16.34
N LYS A 52 3.31 -16.13 15.43
CA LYS A 52 2.23 -15.90 14.47
C LYS A 52 1.02 -16.74 14.87
N MET A 53 -0.14 -16.11 14.93
CA MET A 53 -1.43 -16.79 15.05
C MET A 53 -2.08 -16.93 13.68
N LEU A 54 -3.03 -17.86 13.58
CA LEU A 54 -3.94 -17.91 12.45
C LEU A 54 -4.65 -16.55 12.34
N THR A 55 -4.73 -16.02 11.13
CA THR A 55 -5.45 -14.78 10.84
C THR A 55 -6.68 -15.10 10.01
N LEU A 56 -7.73 -14.28 10.16
CA LEU A 56 -8.93 -14.44 9.35
C LEU A 56 -8.61 -14.40 7.84
N THR A 57 -7.69 -13.55 7.40
CA THR A 57 -7.27 -13.51 5.99
C THR A 57 -6.75 -14.86 5.48
N GLN A 58 -5.99 -15.61 6.29
CA GLN A 58 -5.53 -16.95 5.91
C GLN A 58 -6.68 -17.96 5.82
N VAL A 59 -7.69 -17.82 6.67
CA VAL A 59 -8.90 -18.66 6.62
C VAL A 59 -9.68 -18.37 5.34
N LEU A 60 -9.94 -17.09 5.04
CA LEU A 60 -10.66 -16.67 3.83
C LEU A 60 -9.97 -17.16 2.56
N LEU A 61 -8.63 -17.03 2.46
CA LEU A 61 -7.86 -17.52 1.32
C LEU A 61 -7.89 -19.05 1.14
N ALA A 62 -8.20 -19.80 2.20
CA ALA A 62 -8.25 -21.25 2.14
C ALA A 62 -9.64 -21.80 1.84
N LEU A 63 -10.69 -21.00 2.04
CA LEU A 63 -12.08 -21.37 1.76
C LEU A 63 -12.38 -21.25 0.27
N ASN A 64 -13.23 -22.15 -0.23
CA ASN A 64 -13.75 -22.10 -1.59
C ASN A 64 -15.28 -22.06 -1.57
N GLU A 65 -15.85 -21.74 -2.71
CA GLU A 65 -17.28 -21.90 -2.95
C GLU A 65 -17.69 -23.36 -2.69
N GLY A 66 -18.85 -23.50 -2.06
CA GLY A 66 -19.44 -24.79 -1.73
C GLY A 66 -18.79 -25.52 -0.55
N ASP A 67 -17.69 -25.04 0.02
CA ASP A 67 -17.03 -25.67 1.17
C ASP A 67 -18.01 -25.76 2.36
N TRP A 68 -18.16 -26.96 2.92
CA TRP A 68 -18.90 -27.23 4.14
C TRP A 68 -18.00 -27.05 5.34
N MET A 69 -18.54 -26.47 6.40
CA MET A 69 -17.77 -26.06 7.56
C MET A 69 -18.47 -26.44 8.87
N VAL A 70 -17.65 -26.66 9.90
CA VAL A 70 -18.08 -26.78 11.30
C VAL A 70 -17.11 -26.01 12.18
N SER A 71 -17.57 -25.52 13.33
CA SER A 71 -16.71 -24.90 14.34
C SER A 71 -16.77 -25.64 15.67
N VAL A 72 -15.61 -25.74 16.31
CA VAL A 72 -15.41 -26.38 17.62
C VAL A 72 -14.83 -25.33 18.56
N ASP A 73 -15.56 -24.99 19.63
CA ASP A 73 -15.07 -24.16 20.74
C ASP A 73 -14.52 -25.09 21.83
N LEU A 74 -13.26 -24.90 22.18
CA LEU A 74 -12.62 -25.65 23.26
C LEU A 74 -12.97 -25.04 24.62
N GLN A 75 -13.37 -25.89 25.57
CA GLN A 75 -13.66 -25.46 26.93
C GLN A 75 -12.36 -25.29 27.73
N ASP A 76 -12.27 -24.21 28.53
CA ASP A 76 -11.25 -24.05 29.57
C ASP A 76 -9.79 -24.25 29.08
N VAL A 77 -9.48 -23.85 27.84
CA VAL A 77 -8.32 -24.39 27.12
C VAL A 77 -6.96 -24.07 27.74
N CYS A 78 -6.82 -22.90 28.38
CA CYS A 78 -5.60 -22.56 29.10
C CYS A 78 -5.37 -23.49 30.31
N PHE A 79 -6.44 -24.09 30.87
CA PHE A 79 -6.33 -24.95 32.03
C PHE A 79 -5.77 -26.34 31.75
N HIS A 80 -5.57 -26.69 30.48
CA HIS A 80 -5.00 -27.99 30.09
C HIS A 80 -3.47 -27.97 30.03
N VAL A 81 -2.84 -26.78 30.07
CA VAL A 81 -1.38 -26.64 30.00
C VAL A 81 -0.80 -26.45 31.39
N PRO A 82 -0.05 -27.42 31.96
CA PRO A 82 0.48 -27.32 33.31
C PRO A 82 1.61 -26.27 33.40
N ILE A 83 1.66 -25.56 34.54
CA ILE A 83 2.79 -24.73 34.94
C ILE A 83 3.76 -25.61 35.74
N ILE A 84 5.04 -25.55 35.36
CA ILE A 84 6.10 -26.26 36.08
C ILE A 84 6.11 -25.85 37.56
N LYS A 85 6.27 -26.82 38.46
CA LYS A 85 6.08 -26.62 39.92
C LYS A 85 6.90 -25.44 40.46
N SER A 86 8.14 -25.29 40.03
CA SER A 86 9.04 -24.20 40.45
C SER A 86 8.57 -22.78 40.07
N HIS A 87 7.71 -22.65 39.05
CA HIS A 87 7.18 -21.36 38.59
C HIS A 87 5.82 -20.99 39.19
N ARG A 88 5.12 -21.94 39.82
CA ARG A 88 3.79 -21.69 40.42
C ARG A 88 3.83 -20.61 41.50
N LYS A 89 4.99 -20.44 42.15
CA LYS A 89 5.25 -19.36 43.12
C LYS A 89 5.10 -17.94 42.56
N TYR A 90 5.08 -17.77 41.24
CA TYR A 90 4.85 -16.47 40.61
C TYR A 90 3.37 -16.19 40.30
N LEU A 91 2.49 -17.18 40.48
CA LEU A 91 1.07 -17.13 40.11
C LEU A 91 0.18 -17.31 41.35
N ARG A 92 0.56 -16.70 42.48
CA ARG A 92 -0.17 -16.82 43.74
C ARG A 92 -1.23 -15.73 43.88
N PHE A 93 -2.27 -16.02 44.64
CA PHE A 93 -3.29 -15.05 45.04
C PHE A 93 -3.93 -15.47 46.38
N VAL A 94 -4.65 -14.55 47.01
CA VAL A 94 -5.31 -14.77 48.30
C VAL A 94 -6.81 -14.53 48.15
N VAL A 95 -7.61 -15.41 48.75
CA VAL A 95 -9.06 -15.22 48.93
C VAL A 95 -9.39 -15.50 50.40
N GLY A 96 -9.88 -14.47 51.10
CA GLY A 96 -10.04 -14.52 52.55
C GLY A 96 -8.68 -14.74 53.23
N THR A 97 -8.56 -15.80 54.01
CA THR A 97 -7.31 -16.19 54.70
C THR A 97 -6.51 -17.27 53.95
N GLN A 98 -7.02 -17.75 52.81
CA GLN A 98 -6.42 -18.87 52.10
C GLN A 98 -5.57 -18.41 50.91
N HIS A 99 -4.41 -19.05 50.78
CA HIS A 99 -3.43 -18.77 49.74
C HIS A 99 -3.52 -19.85 48.66
N TYR A 100 -3.68 -19.42 47.42
CA TYR A 100 -3.80 -20.29 46.26
C TYR A 100 -2.70 -19.99 45.26
N GLN A 101 -2.33 -21.00 44.46
CA GLN A 101 -1.45 -20.84 43.30
C GLN A 101 -2.02 -21.56 42.09
N PHE A 102 -1.84 -20.98 40.90
CA PHE A 102 -2.20 -21.66 39.67
C PHE A 102 -1.24 -22.81 39.37
N ALA A 103 -1.80 -24.00 39.11
CA ALA A 103 -1.06 -25.18 38.71
C ALA A 103 -0.99 -25.33 37.18
N VAL A 104 -1.85 -24.60 36.46
CA VAL A 104 -2.00 -24.60 35.01
C VAL A 104 -1.99 -23.17 34.50
N LEU A 105 -1.83 -23.00 33.18
CA LEU A 105 -1.64 -21.70 32.53
C LEU A 105 -2.87 -20.79 32.77
N PRO A 106 -2.72 -19.65 33.47
CA PRO A 106 -3.84 -18.76 33.73
C PRO A 106 -4.10 -17.81 32.56
N PHE A 107 -5.36 -17.41 32.41
CA PHE A 107 -5.70 -16.25 31.58
C PHE A 107 -5.03 -14.98 32.11
N GLY A 108 -4.60 -14.12 31.19
CA GLY A 108 -3.95 -12.84 31.51
C GLY A 108 -2.41 -12.90 31.54
N LEU A 109 -1.80 -14.09 31.49
CA LEU A 109 -0.35 -14.24 31.36
C LEU A 109 0.10 -13.93 29.93
N THR A 110 1.08 -13.04 29.73
CA THR A 110 1.47 -12.62 28.38
C THR A 110 2.04 -13.76 27.52
N SER A 111 2.67 -14.76 28.13
CA SER A 111 3.20 -15.92 27.39
C SER A 111 2.11 -16.94 27.00
N ALA A 112 0.92 -16.87 27.61
CA ALA A 112 -0.09 -17.91 27.46
C ALA A 112 -0.58 -18.12 26.01
N PRO A 113 -0.91 -17.07 25.23
CA PRO A 113 -1.32 -17.24 23.84
C PRO A 113 -0.26 -17.95 22.99
N ARG A 114 1.03 -17.58 23.14
CA ARG A 114 2.13 -18.21 22.42
C ARG A 114 2.24 -19.70 22.76
N VAL A 115 2.27 -20.02 24.05
CA VAL A 115 2.40 -21.41 24.51
C VAL A 115 1.25 -22.24 23.96
N PHE A 116 0.03 -21.74 24.13
CA PHE A 116 -1.17 -22.44 23.68
C PHE A 116 -1.20 -22.65 22.17
N THR A 117 -0.93 -21.60 21.38
CA THR A 117 -0.83 -21.71 19.90
C THR A 117 0.22 -22.72 19.47
N LYS A 118 1.38 -22.79 20.15
CA LYS A 118 2.45 -23.74 19.82
C LYS A 118 2.06 -25.19 20.12
N VAL A 119 1.36 -25.45 21.23
CA VAL A 119 0.83 -26.79 21.54
C VAL A 119 -0.21 -27.19 20.49
N MET A 120 -1.18 -26.31 20.21
CA MET A 120 -2.25 -26.59 19.24
C MET A 120 -1.73 -26.77 17.81
N ALA A 121 -0.63 -26.11 17.45
CA ALA A 121 -0.01 -26.28 16.14
C ALA A 121 0.45 -27.73 15.88
N VAL A 122 0.88 -28.46 16.91
CA VAL A 122 1.26 -29.87 16.80
C VAL A 122 0.03 -30.76 16.55
N VAL A 123 -1.05 -30.51 17.30
CA VAL A 123 -2.33 -31.22 17.14
C VAL A 123 -2.90 -30.99 15.74
N ALA A 124 -2.92 -29.74 15.28
CA ALA A 124 -3.38 -29.40 13.93
C ALA A 124 -2.48 -30.00 12.85
N ALA A 125 -1.16 -30.05 13.05
CA ALA A 125 -0.26 -30.72 12.11
C ALA A 125 -0.55 -32.22 11.98
N HIS A 126 -0.88 -32.89 13.09
CA HIS A 126 -1.27 -34.29 13.08
C HIS A 126 -2.56 -34.52 12.28
N LEU A 127 -3.59 -33.68 12.48
CA LEU A 127 -4.85 -33.75 11.74
C LEU A 127 -4.65 -33.47 10.25
N ARG A 128 -3.86 -32.45 9.89
CA ARG A 128 -3.57 -32.11 8.48
C ARG A 128 -2.83 -33.22 7.74
N ARG A 129 -1.96 -34.00 8.41
CA ARG A 129 -1.32 -35.19 7.82
C ARG A 129 -2.33 -36.31 7.51
N ARG A 130 -3.51 -36.26 8.13
CA ARG A 130 -4.66 -37.12 7.84
C ARG A 130 -5.69 -36.42 6.94
N GLU A 131 -5.24 -35.43 6.16
CA GLU A 131 -6.05 -34.69 5.19
C GLU A 131 -7.21 -33.86 5.77
N VAL A 132 -7.22 -33.67 7.09
CA VAL A 132 -8.21 -32.82 7.75
C VAL A 132 -7.82 -31.34 7.59
N ALA A 133 -8.63 -30.58 6.87
CA ALA A 133 -8.46 -29.13 6.72
C ALA A 133 -8.95 -28.38 7.97
N VAL A 134 -8.06 -28.22 8.94
CA VAL A 134 -8.32 -27.56 10.24
C VAL A 134 -7.58 -26.24 10.42
N PHE A 135 -8.29 -25.26 10.98
CA PHE A 135 -7.87 -23.88 11.20
C PHE A 135 -8.05 -23.51 12.68
N PRO A 136 -7.06 -23.81 13.54
CA PRO A 136 -7.13 -23.49 14.96
C PRO A 136 -6.81 -22.01 15.24
N TYR A 137 -7.69 -21.32 15.95
CA TYR A 137 -7.49 -20.00 16.52
C TYR A 137 -7.78 -20.03 18.02
N LEU A 138 -6.73 -20.23 18.83
CA LEU A 138 -6.91 -20.42 20.28
C LEU A 138 -8.00 -21.47 20.57
N ASP A 139 -9.07 -21.08 21.23
CA ASP A 139 -10.25 -21.89 21.56
C ASP A 139 -11.16 -22.18 20.36
N ASP A 140 -11.19 -21.33 19.34
CA ASP A 140 -12.06 -21.46 18.17
C ASP A 140 -11.37 -22.24 17.05
N TRP A 141 -11.88 -23.43 16.72
CA TRP A 141 -11.37 -24.26 15.64
C TRP A 141 -12.38 -24.35 14.51
N LEU A 142 -11.96 -24.00 13.30
CA LEU A 142 -12.75 -24.21 12.09
C LEU A 142 -12.25 -25.44 11.35
N ILE A 143 -13.17 -26.29 10.91
CA ILE A 143 -12.89 -27.45 10.06
C ILE A 143 -13.69 -27.27 8.78
N LYS A 144 -13.08 -27.55 7.62
CA LYS A 144 -13.77 -27.52 6.33
C LYS A 144 -13.62 -28.82 5.54
N ALA A 145 -14.58 -29.09 4.66
CA ALA A 145 -14.51 -30.15 3.67
C ALA A 145 -15.39 -29.83 2.45
N LYS A 146 -15.34 -30.69 1.42
CA LYS A 146 -16.11 -30.53 0.18
C LYS A 146 -17.55 -31.05 0.25
N SER A 147 -17.86 -31.88 1.25
CA SER A 147 -19.21 -32.43 1.44
C SER A 147 -19.58 -32.41 2.93
N PRO A 148 -20.88 -32.43 3.26
CA PRO A 148 -21.33 -32.46 4.65
C PRO A 148 -20.94 -33.76 5.37
N GLU A 149 -20.89 -34.89 4.66
CA GLU A 149 -20.47 -36.18 5.22
C GLU A 149 -18.98 -36.16 5.56
N LEU A 150 -18.16 -35.59 4.68
CA LEU A 150 -16.72 -35.51 4.87
C LEU A 150 -16.37 -34.56 6.03
N VAL A 151 -17.04 -33.41 6.15
CA VAL A 151 -16.78 -32.51 7.27
C VAL A 151 -17.20 -33.13 8.60
N LEU A 152 -18.26 -33.93 8.65
CA LEU A 152 -18.64 -34.70 9.83
C LEU A 152 -17.62 -35.79 10.19
N SER A 153 -17.06 -36.48 9.20
CA SER A 153 -15.96 -37.43 9.41
C SER A 153 -14.74 -36.73 10.02
N HIS A 154 -14.34 -35.60 9.43
CA HIS A 154 -13.25 -34.76 9.94
C HIS A 154 -13.52 -34.21 11.35
N LEU A 155 -14.78 -33.84 11.63
CA LEU A 155 -15.20 -33.41 12.96
C LEU A 155 -15.00 -34.52 13.97
N ARG A 156 -15.47 -35.74 13.71
CA ARG A 156 -15.31 -36.91 14.58
C ARG A 156 -13.84 -37.22 14.85
N MET A 157 -13.00 -37.21 13.80
CA MET A 157 -11.55 -37.42 13.96
C MET A 157 -10.92 -36.33 14.84
N THR A 158 -11.35 -35.09 14.66
CA THR A 158 -10.82 -33.94 15.42
C THR A 158 -11.27 -33.98 16.87
N THR A 159 -12.56 -34.20 17.15
CA THR A 159 -13.08 -34.27 18.52
C THR A 159 -12.55 -35.49 19.27
N GLN A 160 -12.40 -36.64 18.61
CA GLN A 160 -11.78 -37.82 19.22
C GLN A 160 -10.33 -37.54 19.61
N LEU A 161 -9.51 -36.98 18.70
CA LEU A 161 -8.12 -36.66 19.02
C LEU A 161 -8.03 -35.64 20.16
N LEU A 162 -8.88 -34.62 20.15
CA LEU A 162 -8.93 -33.64 21.23
C LEU A 162 -9.28 -34.30 22.57
N PHE A 163 -10.27 -35.19 22.58
CA PHE A 163 -10.66 -35.96 23.75
C PHE A 163 -9.53 -36.86 24.27
N ASP A 164 -8.85 -37.60 23.39
CA ASP A 164 -7.73 -38.47 23.73
C ASP A 164 -6.55 -37.69 24.34
N LEU A 165 -6.38 -36.43 23.93
CA LEU A 165 -5.38 -35.50 24.46
C LEU A 165 -5.86 -34.76 25.73
N GLY A 166 -7.06 -35.08 26.23
CA GLY A 166 -7.64 -34.51 27.43
C GLY A 166 -8.35 -33.17 27.25
N PHE A 167 -8.52 -32.68 26.01
CA PHE A 167 -9.29 -31.46 25.74
C PHE A 167 -10.80 -31.74 25.75
N SER A 168 -11.56 -30.75 26.22
CA SER A 168 -13.02 -30.79 26.23
C SER A 168 -13.61 -29.80 25.23
N VAL A 169 -14.69 -30.18 24.55
CA VAL A 169 -15.41 -29.33 23.60
C VAL A 169 -16.63 -28.70 24.28
N SER A 170 -16.78 -27.38 24.14
CA SER A 170 -17.97 -26.65 24.57
C SER A 170 -19.06 -26.77 23.51
N VAL A 171 -19.87 -27.83 23.59
CA VAL A 171 -21.00 -28.08 22.67
C VAL A 171 -21.92 -26.85 22.50
N PRO A 172 -22.33 -26.11 23.56
CA PRO A 172 -23.25 -24.98 23.40
C PRO A 172 -22.69 -23.78 22.63
N LYS A 173 -21.37 -23.70 22.48
CA LYS A 173 -20.69 -22.61 21.75
C LYS A 173 -20.14 -23.06 20.40
N SER A 174 -20.10 -24.36 20.17
CA SER A 174 -19.61 -24.96 18.93
C SER A 174 -20.72 -24.98 17.90
N HIS A 175 -20.38 -24.84 16.62
CA HIS A 175 -21.28 -25.10 15.51
C HIS A 175 -20.94 -26.46 14.89
N LEU A 176 -21.47 -27.53 15.48
CA LEU A 176 -21.12 -28.91 15.11
C LEU A 176 -21.89 -29.43 13.90
N GLU A 177 -22.98 -28.76 13.52
CA GLU A 177 -23.74 -29.09 12.31
C GLU A 177 -23.02 -28.56 11.07
N PRO A 178 -22.89 -29.35 10.00
CA PRO A 178 -22.33 -28.88 8.73
C PRO A 178 -23.12 -27.70 8.20
N SER A 179 -22.42 -26.60 7.94
CA SER A 179 -23.02 -25.40 7.37
C SER A 179 -22.07 -24.75 6.36
N GLN A 180 -22.66 -24.11 5.35
CA GLN A 180 -21.96 -23.24 4.41
C GLN A 180 -21.98 -21.77 4.86
N ARG A 181 -22.69 -21.48 5.96
CA ARG A 181 -22.76 -20.15 6.58
C ARG A 181 -22.57 -20.24 8.09
N LEU A 182 -21.45 -19.77 8.63
CA LEU A 182 -21.17 -19.81 10.08
C LEU A 182 -20.40 -18.60 10.61
N LEU A 183 -20.47 -18.38 11.91
CA LEU A 183 -19.67 -17.37 12.60
C LEU A 183 -18.32 -17.94 13.06
N PHE A 184 -17.21 -17.30 12.67
CA PHE A 184 -15.86 -17.68 13.09
C PHE A 184 -14.96 -16.45 13.27
N ILE A 185 -14.30 -16.31 14.44
CA ILE A 185 -13.42 -15.16 14.79
C ILE A 185 -14.10 -13.80 14.50
N GLY A 186 -15.39 -13.68 14.85
CA GLY A 186 -16.17 -12.45 14.65
C GLY A 186 -16.61 -12.17 13.20
N ALA A 187 -16.43 -13.12 12.27
CA ALA A 187 -16.82 -13.02 10.86
C ALA A 187 -17.89 -14.06 10.52
N VAL A 188 -18.95 -13.67 9.81
CA VAL A 188 -19.85 -14.66 9.20
C VAL A 188 -19.24 -15.10 7.88
N LEU A 189 -18.77 -16.33 7.80
CA LEU A 189 -18.23 -16.96 6.60
C LEU A 189 -19.38 -17.53 5.78
N ASP A 190 -19.52 -17.12 4.52
CA ASP A 190 -20.56 -17.62 3.61
C ASP A 190 -19.93 -18.17 2.32
N THR A 191 -20.01 -19.49 2.13
CA THR A 191 -19.48 -20.20 0.96
C THR A 191 -20.54 -20.49 -0.11
N THR A 192 -21.76 -20.00 0.05
CA THR A 192 -22.86 -20.21 -0.93
C THR A 192 -22.90 -19.18 -2.05
N ILE A 193 -22.23 -18.03 -1.87
CA ILE A 193 -22.26 -16.90 -2.81
C ILE A 193 -20.97 -16.87 -3.63
N LEU A 194 -21.04 -16.37 -4.88
CA LEU A 194 -19.89 -16.17 -5.78
C LEU A 194 -19.49 -14.69 -5.90
N PRO A 195 -18.22 -14.32 -5.66
CA PRO A 195 -17.22 -15.08 -4.91
C PRO A 195 -17.66 -15.24 -3.45
N PRO A 196 -17.22 -16.30 -2.73
CA PRO A 196 -17.51 -16.48 -1.32
C PRO A 196 -17.20 -15.23 -0.50
N THR A 197 -18.04 -14.88 0.48
CA THR A 197 -17.91 -13.60 1.20
C THR A 197 -17.91 -13.77 2.72
N SER A 198 -17.23 -12.86 3.41
CA SER A 198 -17.37 -12.72 4.86
C SER A 198 -18.31 -11.57 5.16
N ALA A 199 -19.50 -11.84 5.68
CA ALA A 199 -20.44 -10.81 6.13
C ALA A 199 -20.12 -10.36 7.56
N GLY A 200 -20.30 -9.05 7.83
CA GLY A 200 -20.23 -8.52 9.19
C GLY A 200 -21.37 -9.10 10.04
N SER A 201 -21.09 -9.47 11.28
CA SER A 201 -22.13 -9.90 12.21
C SER A 201 -23.20 -8.82 12.37
N GLY A 202 -24.46 -9.17 12.07
CA GLY A 202 -25.73 -8.52 12.42
C GLY A 202 -25.74 -7.04 12.84
N HIS A 203 -26.43 -6.24 12.04
CA HIS A 203 -27.15 -4.97 12.28
C HIS A 203 -27.20 -4.35 13.71
N SER A 204 -27.24 -5.09 14.81
CA SER A 204 -27.31 -4.53 16.18
C SER A 204 -26.05 -3.77 16.62
N GLY A 205 -24.88 -4.11 16.07
CA GLY A 205 -23.65 -3.35 16.29
C GLY A 205 -23.61 -2.04 15.50
N ALA A 206 -24.22 -2.00 14.32
CA ALA A 206 -24.21 -0.85 13.41
C ALA A 206 -25.03 0.32 13.95
N ASP A 207 -26.22 0.04 14.46
CA ASP A 207 -27.12 1.08 14.97
C ASP A 207 -26.61 1.67 16.31
N SER A 208 -25.89 0.87 17.10
CA SER A 208 -25.15 1.34 18.29
C SER A 208 -23.83 2.04 17.94
N ILE A 209 -23.20 1.67 16.82
CA ILE A 209 -22.06 2.38 16.21
C ILE A 209 -22.49 3.83 15.88
N VAL A 210 -23.62 4.02 15.19
CA VAL A 210 -24.07 5.33 14.68
C VAL A 210 -24.50 6.29 15.79
N SER A 211 -25.27 5.80 16.75
CA SER A 211 -25.89 6.62 17.80
C SER A 211 -24.92 7.19 18.84
N SER A 212 -23.67 6.67 18.90
CA SER A 212 -22.67 7.08 19.90
C SER A 212 -21.63 8.09 19.39
N TRP A 213 -21.68 8.50 18.12
CA TRP A 213 -20.62 9.26 17.46
C TRP A 213 -21.01 10.72 17.20
N SER A 214 -21.02 11.54 18.24
CA SER A 214 -21.33 12.99 18.19
C SER A 214 -20.11 13.86 18.50
N GLY A 215 -19.03 13.69 17.72
CA GLY A 215 -17.80 14.48 17.86
C GLY A 215 -16.96 14.18 19.12
N ARG A 216 -17.51 13.43 20.07
CA ARG A 216 -16.80 12.77 21.17
C ARG A 216 -17.26 11.34 21.30
N SER A 217 -16.32 10.40 21.45
CA SER A 217 -16.66 9.00 21.73
C SER A 217 -15.61 8.35 22.64
N SER A 218 -16.02 7.34 23.39
CA SER A 218 -15.09 6.54 24.19
C SER A 218 -14.41 5.47 23.32
N PRO A 219 -13.18 5.05 23.65
CA PRO A 219 -12.50 3.93 23.00
C PRO A 219 -13.35 2.65 22.91
N GLN A 220 -14.19 2.38 23.93
CA GLN A 220 -15.07 1.22 23.95
C GLN A 220 -16.11 1.27 22.81
N GLY A 221 -16.67 2.44 22.51
CA GLY A 221 -17.61 2.65 21.40
C GLY A 221 -17.00 2.50 20.00
N LEU A 222 -15.67 2.43 19.88
CA LEU A 222 -14.96 2.27 18.59
C LEU A 222 -14.53 0.82 18.32
N THR A 223 -14.74 -0.08 19.29
CA THR A 223 -14.38 -1.51 19.19
C THR A 223 -15.12 -2.23 18.05
N PRO A 224 -16.43 -2.01 17.82
CA PRO A 224 -17.17 -2.71 16.76
C PRO A 224 -16.62 -2.44 15.36
N ALA A 225 -16.33 -1.17 15.01
CA ALA A 225 -15.76 -0.80 13.71
C ALA A 225 -14.36 -1.39 13.48
N ARG A 226 -13.56 -1.55 14.54
CA ARG A 226 -12.26 -2.24 14.46
C ARG A 226 -12.40 -3.72 14.13
N SER A 227 -13.42 -4.39 14.68
CA SER A 227 -13.68 -5.81 14.42
C SER A 227 -14.14 -6.06 12.99
N CYS A 228 -14.91 -5.14 12.39
CA CYS A 228 -15.44 -5.28 11.03
C CYS A 228 -14.45 -4.86 9.91
N ILE A 229 -13.30 -4.27 10.24
CA ILE A 229 -12.38 -3.68 9.25
C ILE A 229 -11.84 -4.66 8.22
N LEU A 230 -11.77 -5.95 8.57
CA LEU A 230 -11.31 -7.02 7.69
C LEU A 230 -12.45 -7.61 6.83
N LEU A 231 -13.70 -7.35 7.20
CA LEU A 231 -14.91 -7.98 6.66
C LEU A 231 -15.65 -7.10 5.66
N VAL A 232 -15.31 -5.81 5.63
CA VAL A 232 -16.01 -4.81 4.82
C VAL A 232 -15.05 -4.24 3.80
N THR A 233 -15.46 -4.24 2.54
CA THR A 233 -14.68 -3.67 1.44
C THR A 233 -14.49 -2.17 1.66
N HIS A 234 -13.26 -1.66 1.48
CA HIS A 234 -12.87 -0.26 1.71
C HIS A 234 -12.93 0.23 3.17
N ALA A 235 -13.26 -0.63 4.13
CA ALA A 235 -13.29 -0.26 5.55
C ALA A 235 -11.96 0.29 6.08
N HIS A 236 -10.83 -0.21 5.59
CA HIS A 236 -9.52 0.29 6.02
C HIS A 236 -9.33 1.77 5.67
N TRP A 237 -9.80 2.19 4.49
CA TRP A 237 -9.78 3.58 4.07
C TRP A 237 -10.61 4.44 5.04
N HIS A 238 -11.87 4.09 5.27
CA HIS A 238 -12.80 4.82 6.15
C HIS A 238 -12.52 4.65 7.66
N MET A 239 -11.36 4.12 8.02
CA MET A 239 -10.87 4.08 9.41
C MET A 239 -9.60 4.89 9.60
N ARG A 240 -8.98 5.41 8.53
CA ARG A 240 -7.66 6.07 8.63
C ARG A 240 -7.73 7.38 9.38
N ALA A 241 -8.71 8.23 9.12
CA ALA A 241 -8.85 9.49 9.85
C ALA A 241 -9.04 9.24 11.35
N LEU A 242 -9.90 8.28 11.71
CA LEU A 242 -10.12 7.89 13.10
C LEU A 242 -8.85 7.32 13.75
N GLN A 243 -8.15 6.40 13.09
CA GLN A 243 -6.91 5.81 13.62
C GLN A 243 -5.84 6.87 13.88
N TRP A 244 -5.70 7.86 12.99
CA TRP A 244 -4.79 8.99 13.18
C TRP A 244 -5.22 9.91 14.34
N CYS A 245 -6.51 10.21 14.43
CA CYS A 245 -7.09 10.99 15.51
C CYS A 245 -6.78 10.34 16.87
N LEU A 246 -7.05 9.04 16.98
CA LEU A 246 -6.75 8.25 18.16
C LEU A 246 -5.24 8.20 18.44
N ARG A 247 -4.39 7.92 17.44
CA ARG A 247 -2.93 7.84 17.65
C ARG A 247 -2.35 9.12 18.26
N ARG A 248 -2.81 10.29 17.81
CA ARG A 248 -2.34 11.59 18.32
C ARG A 248 -2.78 11.84 19.76
N GLN A 249 -4.02 11.48 20.10
CA GLN A 249 -4.60 11.76 21.42
C GLN A 249 -4.28 10.66 22.46
N TRP A 250 -4.04 9.42 22.02
CA TRP A 250 -3.80 8.27 22.89
C TRP A 250 -2.50 8.34 23.67
N PHE A 251 -1.42 8.87 23.07
CA PHE A 251 -0.17 9.07 23.82
C PHE A 251 -0.30 10.13 24.93
N GLN A 252 -1.34 10.96 24.88
CA GLN A 252 -1.61 12.01 25.86
C GLN A 252 -2.60 11.55 26.94
N HIS A 253 -3.45 10.55 26.67
CA HIS A 253 -4.44 10.02 27.61
C HIS A 253 -3.91 8.80 28.38
N LYS A 254 -3.62 8.97 29.68
CA LYS A 254 -3.40 7.87 30.64
C LYS A 254 -4.69 7.43 31.37
N GLY A 255 -5.86 7.87 30.90
CA GLY A 255 -7.17 7.73 31.55
C GLY A 255 -7.91 6.41 31.29
N ASP A 256 -9.15 6.33 31.77
CA ASP A 256 -10.04 5.16 31.63
C ASP A 256 -10.52 5.03 30.16
N LEU A 257 -10.74 3.80 29.69
CA LEU A 257 -11.29 3.50 28.36
C LEU A 257 -12.73 4.02 28.16
N ARG A 258 -13.32 4.57 29.21
CA ARG A 258 -14.64 5.22 29.22
C ARG A 258 -14.57 6.72 28.97
N ASP A 259 -13.39 7.33 29.06
CA ASP A 259 -13.23 8.77 28.88
C ASP A 259 -13.52 9.18 27.43
N SER A 260 -14.23 10.30 27.26
CA SER A 260 -14.63 10.80 25.95
C SER A 260 -13.45 11.47 25.24
N ILE A 261 -13.13 11.04 24.02
CA ILE A 261 -12.04 11.60 23.20
C ILE A 261 -12.64 12.44 22.08
N LYS A 262 -12.05 13.61 21.78
CA LYS A 262 -12.52 14.48 20.69
C LYS A 262 -12.17 13.88 19.34
N ILE A 263 -13.14 13.74 18.44
CA ILE A 263 -12.95 13.19 17.10
C ILE A 263 -12.82 14.34 16.09
N SER A 264 -11.93 14.20 15.08
CA SER A 264 -11.77 15.23 14.03
C SER A 264 -12.94 15.20 13.05
N LYS A 265 -13.15 16.30 12.32
CA LYS A 265 -14.24 16.40 11.33
C LYS A 265 -14.09 15.35 10.22
N GLU A 266 -12.86 15.09 9.78
CA GLU A 266 -12.54 14.07 8.78
C GLU A 266 -12.88 12.68 9.30
N ALA A 267 -12.58 12.39 10.57
CA ALA A 267 -12.93 11.13 11.19
C ALA A 267 -14.45 10.96 11.34
N VAL A 268 -15.20 12.02 11.66
CA VAL A 268 -16.68 11.96 11.68
C VAL A 268 -17.23 11.67 10.27
N ALA A 269 -16.68 12.29 9.23
CA ALA A 269 -17.10 12.02 7.85
C ALA A 269 -16.81 10.58 7.41
N ASP A 270 -15.61 10.06 7.71
CA ASP A 270 -15.24 8.66 7.47
C ASP A 270 -16.17 7.70 8.25
N LEU A 271 -16.55 8.07 9.47
CA LEU A 271 -17.45 7.27 10.29
C LEU A 271 -18.89 7.25 9.77
N HIS A 272 -19.37 8.34 9.17
CA HIS A 272 -20.67 8.36 8.48
C HIS A 272 -20.73 7.38 7.30
N TRP A 273 -19.60 7.06 6.66
CA TRP A 273 -19.60 6.05 5.59
C TRP A 273 -20.05 4.67 6.09
N TRP A 274 -19.78 4.35 7.36
CA TRP A 274 -20.18 3.08 7.98
C TRP A 274 -21.68 2.99 8.25
N THR A 275 -22.39 4.12 8.22
CA THR A 275 -23.83 4.22 8.50
C THR A 275 -24.66 4.15 7.23
N VAL A 276 -24.02 4.07 6.06
CA VAL A 276 -24.70 3.96 4.77
C VAL A 276 -25.23 2.54 4.60
N ASP A 277 -26.53 2.43 4.34
CA ASP A 277 -27.22 1.17 4.13
C ASP A 277 -26.50 0.29 3.10
N GLY A 278 -26.40 -1.00 3.40
CA GLY A 278 -25.77 -1.98 2.52
C GLY A 278 -24.25 -2.15 2.70
N LYS A 279 -23.52 -1.19 3.30
CA LYS A 279 -22.05 -1.30 3.42
C LYS A 279 -21.58 -2.40 4.37
N LEU A 280 -22.30 -2.58 5.47
CA LEU A 280 -21.99 -3.60 6.46
C LEU A 280 -22.48 -5.00 6.05
N SER A 281 -23.49 -5.08 5.18
CA SER A 281 -24.09 -6.33 4.73
C SER A 281 -23.51 -6.90 3.44
N GLN A 282 -22.85 -6.07 2.60
CA GLN A 282 -22.22 -6.51 1.34
C GLN A 282 -21.02 -7.46 1.53
N GLY A 283 -20.46 -7.54 2.74
CA GLY A 283 -19.32 -8.39 3.05
C GLY A 283 -18.07 -8.08 2.22
N LYS A 284 -17.06 -8.93 2.34
CA LYS A 284 -15.83 -8.87 1.54
C LYS A 284 -15.61 -10.22 0.84
N PRO A 285 -15.41 -10.24 -0.49
CA PRO A 285 -14.95 -11.42 -1.21
C PRO A 285 -13.72 -12.07 -0.56
N PHE A 286 -13.71 -13.39 -0.46
CA PHE A 286 -12.57 -14.18 0.01
C PHE A 286 -11.37 -14.02 -0.93
N SER A 287 -11.64 -13.96 -2.23
CA SER A 287 -10.68 -13.70 -3.30
C SER A 287 -11.05 -12.43 -4.05
N LEU A 288 -10.06 -11.56 -4.28
CA LEU A 288 -10.20 -10.47 -5.24
C LEU A 288 -10.25 -11.05 -6.67
N PRO A 289 -10.95 -10.40 -7.62
CA PRO A 289 -10.92 -10.81 -9.01
C PRO A 289 -9.47 -10.84 -9.53
N PRO A 290 -9.10 -11.86 -10.33
CA PRO A 290 -7.74 -11.98 -10.84
C PRO A 290 -7.36 -10.70 -11.61
N PRO A 291 -6.14 -10.20 -11.44
CA PRO A 291 -5.72 -8.98 -12.12
C PRO A 291 -5.67 -9.22 -13.64
N VAL A 292 -6.27 -8.30 -14.39
CA VAL A 292 -6.32 -8.31 -15.86
C VAL A 292 -5.18 -7.48 -16.45
N ALA A 293 -4.65 -6.53 -15.67
CA ALA A 293 -3.55 -5.66 -16.04
C ALA A 293 -2.46 -5.65 -14.96
N THR A 294 -1.20 -5.55 -15.38
CA THR A 294 -0.05 -5.43 -14.47
C THR A 294 0.72 -4.15 -14.77
N VAL A 295 0.75 -3.24 -13.81
CA VAL A 295 1.53 -2.00 -13.85
C VAL A 295 2.77 -2.20 -12.98
N ILE A 296 3.94 -2.01 -13.59
CA ILE A 296 5.22 -2.01 -12.88
C ILE A 296 5.68 -0.56 -12.78
N SER A 297 6.05 -0.10 -11.59
CA SER A 297 6.47 1.28 -11.36
C SER A 297 7.70 1.36 -10.48
N ASP A 298 8.42 2.46 -10.63
CA ASP A 298 9.61 2.79 -9.85
C ASP A 298 9.72 4.31 -9.66
N ALA A 299 10.38 4.74 -8.58
CA ALA A 299 10.72 6.13 -8.36
C ALA A 299 12.20 6.30 -8.00
N SER A 300 12.80 7.35 -8.55
CA SER A 300 14.08 7.86 -8.10
C SER A 300 13.91 9.22 -7.41
N THR A 301 15.00 9.80 -6.93
CA THR A 301 15.02 11.19 -6.45
C THR A 301 14.83 12.20 -7.57
N LEU A 302 15.07 11.83 -8.84
CA LEU A 302 14.98 12.71 -10.00
C LEU A 302 13.60 12.67 -10.66
N GLY A 303 13.00 11.49 -10.78
CA GLY A 303 11.70 11.31 -11.41
C GLY A 303 11.10 9.94 -11.16
N TRP A 304 10.06 9.61 -11.91
CA TRP A 304 9.35 8.33 -11.84
C TRP A 304 9.21 7.70 -13.21
N GLY A 305 9.08 6.38 -13.20
CA GLY A 305 8.90 5.57 -14.39
C GLY A 305 7.90 4.45 -14.13
N ALA A 306 7.13 4.08 -15.14
CA ALA A 306 6.25 2.92 -15.09
C ALA A 306 5.97 2.35 -16.47
N HIS A 307 5.59 1.08 -16.51
CA HIS A 307 5.15 0.44 -17.74
C HIS A 307 3.96 -0.51 -17.52
N LEU A 308 3.17 -0.67 -18.57
CA LEU A 308 2.03 -1.58 -18.68
C LEU A 308 2.15 -2.33 -20.01
N GLY A 309 2.59 -3.59 -19.96
CA GLY A 309 2.97 -4.32 -21.17
C GLY A 309 4.11 -3.58 -21.90
N ASP A 310 3.84 -3.17 -23.15
CA ASP A 310 4.77 -2.40 -23.97
C ASP A 310 4.65 -0.88 -23.79
N LEU A 311 3.58 -0.40 -23.15
CA LEU A 311 3.37 1.02 -22.90
C LEU A 311 4.29 1.51 -21.77
N GLU A 312 5.00 2.60 -22.01
CA GLU A 312 5.91 3.22 -21.05
C GLU A 312 5.46 4.64 -20.74
N ILE A 313 5.72 5.05 -19.50
CA ILE A 313 5.58 6.43 -19.08
C ILE A 313 6.65 6.79 -18.08
N LYS A 314 7.08 8.05 -18.13
CA LYS A 314 8.00 8.64 -17.18
C LYS A 314 7.70 10.12 -16.98
N GLY A 315 8.18 10.67 -15.87
CA GLY A 315 8.06 12.10 -15.60
C GLY A 315 9.06 12.56 -14.55
N LEU A 316 9.46 13.83 -14.64
CA LEU A 316 10.34 14.44 -13.66
C LEU A 316 9.57 14.90 -12.42
N TRP A 317 10.22 14.84 -11.27
CA TRP A 317 9.71 15.45 -10.05
C TRP A 317 9.95 16.96 -10.06
N SER A 318 8.97 17.72 -9.60
CA SER A 318 9.19 19.14 -9.31
C SER A 318 10.24 19.33 -8.19
N PRO A 319 10.92 20.49 -8.08
CA PRO A 319 11.93 20.70 -7.04
C PRO A 319 11.43 20.44 -5.61
N ALA A 320 10.16 20.77 -5.33
CA ALA A 320 9.52 20.49 -4.06
C ALA A 320 9.28 18.98 -3.83
N GLU A 321 9.04 18.21 -4.90
CA GLU A 321 8.84 16.77 -4.83
C GLU A 321 10.17 16.01 -4.68
N GLN A 322 11.24 16.48 -5.30
CA GLN A 322 12.58 15.88 -5.13
C GLN A 322 13.05 15.88 -3.66
N MET A 323 12.53 16.80 -2.84
CA MET A 323 12.79 16.86 -1.40
C MET A 323 11.96 15.87 -0.57
N LEU A 324 10.97 15.20 -1.17
CA LEU A 324 10.12 14.24 -0.46
C LEU A 324 10.84 12.92 -0.24
N HIS A 325 10.46 12.24 0.84
CA HIS A 325 11.00 10.93 1.16
C HIS A 325 10.70 9.90 0.05
N ILE A 326 11.67 9.07 -0.30
CA ILE A 326 11.58 8.09 -1.41
C ILE A 326 10.33 7.21 -1.35
N ASN A 327 9.98 6.64 -0.19
CA ASN A 327 8.74 5.85 -0.02
C ASN A 327 7.46 6.60 -0.46
N LEU A 328 7.42 7.93 -0.32
CA LEU A 328 6.28 8.74 -0.76
C LEU A 328 6.32 8.95 -2.28
N LEU A 329 7.50 9.12 -2.86
CA LEU A 329 7.70 9.20 -4.30
C LEU A 329 7.31 7.89 -4.99
N GLU A 330 7.68 6.75 -4.43
CA GLU A 330 7.27 5.42 -4.89
C GLU A 330 5.75 5.26 -4.95
N LEU A 331 5.07 5.58 -3.83
CA LEU A 331 3.61 5.51 -3.79
C LEU A 331 2.95 6.53 -4.73
N ARG A 332 3.58 7.69 -4.94
CA ARG A 332 3.10 8.71 -5.88
C ARG A 332 3.31 8.27 -7.33
N ALA A 333 4.44 7.62 -7.65
CA ALA A 333 4.73 7.08 -8.97
C ALA A 333 3.64 6.09 -9.41
N VAL A 334 3.23 5.18 -8.51
CA VAL A 334 2.08 4.28 -8.75
C VAL A 334 0.82 5.07 -9.13
N ARG A 335 0.48 6.13 -8.38
CA ARG A 335 -0.71 6.94 -8.65
C ARG A 335 -0.62 7.68 -9.98
N LEU A 336 0.56 8.18 -10.36
CA LEU A 336 0.76 8.87 -11.63
C LEU A 336 0.72 7.90 -12.81
N ALA A 337 1.34 6.72 -12.67
CA ALA A 337 1.28 5.64 -13.65
C ALA A 337 -0.17 5.20 -13.92
N LEU A 338 -0.93 4.95 -12.86
CA LEU A 338 -2.34 4.57 -12.97
C LEU A 338 -3.19 5.64 -13.67
N LYS A 339 -2.94 6.91 -13.36
CA LYS A 339 -3.63 8.03 -14.04
C LYS A 339 -3.32 8.07 -15.53
N ALA A 340 -2.07 7.85 -15.90
CA ALA A 340 -1.68 7.94 -17.29
C ALA A 340 -2.15 6.73 -18.11
N PHE A 341 -2.18 5.54 -17.52
CA PHE A 341 -2.72 4.33 -18.14
C PHE A 341 -4.23 4.18 -17.97
N LEU A 342 -4.94 5.19 -17.47
CA LEU A 342 -6.38 5.12 -17.20
C LEU A 342 -7.23 4.56 -18.35
N PRO A 343 -7.01 4.94 -19.64
CA PRO A 343 -7.79 4.40 -20.75
C PRO A 343 -7.76 2.86 -20.83
N SER A 344 -6.66 2.24 -20.41
CA SER A 344 -6.44 0.80 -20.45
C SER A 344 -6.81 0.08 -19.15
N LEU A 345 -7.11 0.80 -18.07
CA LEU A 345 -7.29 0.23 -16.72
C LEU A 345 -8.70 0.39 -16.14
N ARG A 346 -9.52 1.28 -16.69
CA ARG A 346 -10.84 1.62 -16.13
C ARG A 346 -11.72 0.37 -15.98
N GLY A 347 -12.33 0.21 -14.80
CA GLY A 347 -13.20 -0.93 -14.50
C GLY A 347 -12.50 -2.28 -14.29
N GLN A 348 -11.16 -2.31 -14.26
CA GLN A 348 -10.40 -3.56 -14.18
C GLN A 348 -9.77 -3.81 -12.79
N SER A 349 -9.42 -5.07 -12.55
CA SER A 349 -8.53 -5.47 -11.47
C SER A 349 -7.07 -5.32 -11.94
N VAL A 350 -6.29 -4.52 -11.21
CA VAL A 350 -4.94 -4.11 -11.59
C VAL A 350 -3.94 -4.55 -10.53
N GLN A 351 -2.94 -5.29 -10.98
CA GLN A 351 -1.79 -5.66 -10.19
C GLN A 351 -0.71 -4.58 -10.28
N ILE A 352 -0.23 -4.12 -9.13
CA ILE A 352 0.90 -3.21 -9.00
C ILE A 352 2.12 -4.00 -8.58
N LEU A 353 3.20 -3.87 -9.34
CA LEU A 353 4.51 -4.40 -9.01
C LEU A 353 5.44 -3.23 -8.67
N THR A 354 5.98 -3.24 -7.46
CA THR A 354 6.93 -2.23 -6.96
C THR A 354 7.97 -2.92 -6.10
N ASP A 355 9.22 -2.47 -6.15
CA ASP A 355 10.28 -2.93 -5.26
C ASP A 355 10.19 -2.32 -3.85
N ASN A 356 9.38 -1.26 -3.70
CA ASN A 356 9.17 -0.61 -2.44
C ASN A 356 8.08 -1.31 -1.61
N THR A 357 8.54 -2.11 -0.64
CA THR A 357 7.68 -2.81 0.32
C THR A 357 6.76 -1.88 1.13
N THR A 358 7.15 -0.62 1.36
CA THR A 358 6.32 0.36 2.06
C THR A 358 5.16 0.81 1.17
N ALA A 359 5.41 1.14 -0.09
CA ALA A 359 4.38 1.49 -1.06
C ALA A 359 3.39 0.32 -1.25
N MET A 360 3.90 -0.90 -1.47
CA MET A 360 3.09 -2.12 -1.55
C MET A 360 2.19 -2.28 -0.31
N TRP A 361 2.76 -2.14 0.90
CA TRP A 361 2.00 -2.28 2.13
C TRP A 361 0.92 -1.20 2.27
N TYR A 362 1.23 0.06 1.95
CA TYR A 362 0.27 1.17 2.01
C TYR A 362 -0.87 1.01 1.00
N ILE A 363 -0.61 0.46 -0.19
CA ILE A 363 -1.65 0.15 -1.17
C ILE A 363 -2.58 -0.94 -0.61
N ASN A 364 -2.02 -2.11 -0.25
CA ASN A 364 -2.80 -3.27 0.19
C ASN A 364 -3.54 -3.05 1.52
N LYS A 365 -3.04 -2.17 2.37
CA LYS A 365 -3.71 -1.79 3.62
C LYS A 365 -4.59 -0.56 3.47
N GLN A 366 -4.69 0.05 2.29
CA GLN A 366 -5.47 1.28 2.08
C GLN A 366 -5.07 2.38 3.07
N GLY A 367 -3.76 2.65 3.15
CA GLY A 367 -3.16 3.63 4.05
C GLY A 367 -2.43 3.02 5.24
N GLY A 368 -2.04 3.88 6.18
CA GLY A 368 -1.22 3.48 7.32
C GLY A 368 -1.11 4.56 8.39
N VAL A 369 -0.75 4.14 9.60
CA VAL A 369 -0.54 5.07 10.71
C VAL A 369 0.92 5.52 10.84
N GLY A 370 1.88 4.91 10.14
CA GLY A 370 3.33 5.20 10.31
C GLY A 370 3.73 6.62 9.91
N SER A 371 3.29 7.07 8.74
CA SER A 371 3.52 8.41 8.18
C SER A 371 2.22 9.02 7.66
N TYR A 372 1.97 10.28 8.04
CA TYR A 372 0.75 11.00 7.67
C TYR A 372 0.72 11.30 6.17
N LEU A 373 1.87 11.68 5.59
CA LEU A 373 1.98 11.98 4.16
C LEU A 373 1.74 10.73 3.30
N LEU A 374 2.33 9.59 3.68
CA LEU A 374 2.07 8.31 3.00
C LEU A 374 0.61 7.90 3.12
N CYS A 375 -0.01 8.11 4.28
CA CYS A 375 -1.42 7.81 4.46
C CYS A 375 -2.26 8.67 3.51
N ARG A 376 -2.02 9.98 3.47
CA ARG A 376 -2.77 10.91 2.61
C ARG A 376 -2.60 10.59 1.13
N GLU A 377 -1.40 10.19 0.71
CA GLU A 377 -1.15 9.77 -0.68
C GLU A 377 -1.88 8.47 -1.01
N ALA A 378 -1.89 7.48 -0.12
CA ALA A 378 -2.66 6.24 -0.29
C ALA A 378 -4.18 6.52 -0.34
N LEU A 379 -4.70 7.43 0.49
CA LEU A 379 -6.12 7.80 0.45
C LEU A 379 -6.48 8.46 -0.88
N ARG A 380 -5.62 9.34 -1.42
CA ARG A 380 -5.81 9.94 -2.75
C ARG A 380 -5.81 8.90 -3.85
N LEU A 381 -4.91 7.92 -3.77
CA LEU A 381 -4.83 6.80 -4.69
C LEU A 381 -6.13 5.98 -4.68
N TRP A 382 -6.62 5.59 -3.49
CA TRP A 382 -7.83 4.77 -3.36
C TRP A 382 -9.11 5.52 -3.72
N SER A 383 -9.21 6.81 -3.37
CA SER A 383 -10.32 7.66 -3.82
C SER A 383 -10.38 7.70 -5.35
N TRP A 384 -9.24 7.97 -5.98
CA TRP A 384 -9.15 8.01 -7.44
C TRP A 384 -9.47 6.64 -8.07
N ALA A 385 -8.94 5.54 -7.51
CA ALA A 385 -9.22 4.20 -8.02
C ALA A 385 -10.71 3.85 -7.91
N GLN A 386 -11.38 4.23 -6.82
CA GLN A 386 -12.83 4.03 -6.65
C GLN A 386 -13.63 4.80 -7.72
N ASP A 387 -13.29 6.07 -7.97
CA ASP A 387 -13.98 6.91 -8.96
C ASP A 387 -13.91 6.30 -10.38
N HIS A 388 -12.90 5.47 -10.65
CA HIS A 388 -12.67 4.82 -11.95
C HIS A 388 -12.96 3.31 -11.93
N GLN A 389 -13.57 2.80 -10.86
CA GLN A 389 -13.94 1.39 -10.66
C GLN A 389 -12.74 0.42 -10.79
N ILE A 390 -11.56 0.85 -10.34
CA ILE A 390 -10.33 0.06 -10.39
C ILE A 390 -10.13 -0.68 -9.07
N CYS A 391 -9.93 -2.00 -9.14
CA CYS A 391 -9.51 -2.78 -7.98
C CYS A 391 -7.98 -2.88 -7.97
N LEU A 392 -7.33 -2.53 -6.87
CA LEU A 392 -5.86 -2.53 -6.76
C LEU A 392 -5.36 -3.66 -5.85
N ILE A 393 -4.34 -4.37 -6.31
CA ILE A 393 -3.54 -5.28 -5.50
C ILE A 393 -2.06 -5.05 -5.77
N ALA A 394 -1.24 -4.92 -4.73
CA ALA A 394 0.20 -4.67 -4.88
C ALA A 394 1.03 -5.87 -4.45
N TYR A 395 2.11 -6.15 -5.16
CA TYR A 395 3.12 -7.14 -4.79
C TYR A 395 4.51 -6.54 -4.83
N HIS A 396 5.38 -7.08 -3.98
CA HIS A 396 6.78 -6.74 -3.99
C HIS A 396 7.44 -7.41 -5.19
N PHE A 397 8.14 -6.61 -6.00
CA PHE A 397 8.88 -7.06 -7.16
C PHE A 397 10.36 -6.74 -6.94
N ALA A 398 11.22 -7.75 -6.89
CA ALA A 398 12.62 -7.54 -6.54
C ALA A 398 13.26 -6.52 -7.51
N GLY A 399 13.96 -5.50 -6.98
CA GLY A 399 14.53 -4.42 -7.79
C GLY A 399 15.46 -4.89 -8.92
N VAL A 400 16.15 -6.03 -8.74
CA VAL A 400 16.99 -6.67 -9.78
C VAL A 400 16.18 -7.05 -11.03
N LEU A 401 14.89 -7.30 -10.88
CA LEU A 401 13.97 -7.59 -11.97
C LEU A 401 13.26 -6.33 -12.49
N ASN A 402 13.30 -5.22 -11.76
CA ASN A 402 12.61 -3.96 -12.06
C ASN A 402 13.40 -3.03 -13.00
N VAL A 403 14.25 -3.60 -13.86
CA VAL A 403 15.22 -2.83 -14.67
C VAL A 403 14.55 -1.81 -15.59
N ARG A 404 13.37 -2.12 -16.12
CA ARG A 404 12.67 -1.24 -17.08
C ARG A 404 12.09 0.01 -16.40
N ALA A 405 11.35 -0.16 -15.31
CA ALA A 405 10.80 0.99 -14.58
C ALA A 405 11.90 1.79 -13.89
N ASP A 406 12.94 1.14 -13.35
CA ASP A 406 14.14 1.82 -12.80
C ASP A 406 14.89 2.62 -13.87
N GLY A 407 15.03 2.04 -15.07
CA GLY A 407 15.54 2.73 -16.24
C GLY A 407 14.76 4.01 -16.53
N LEU A 408 13.42 3.91 -16.58
CA LEU A 408 12.52 5.04 -16.83
C LEU A 408 12.53 6.09 -15.71
N SER A 409 12.75 5.69 -14.45
CA SER A 409 12.75 6.59 -13.29
C SER A 409 14.07 7.36 -13.12
N ARG A 410 15.17 6.86 -13.69
CA ARG A 410 16.52 7.46 -13.55
C ARG A 410 17.07 8.06 -14.84
N HIS A 411 16.76 7.46 -15.99
CA HIS A 411 17.33 7.86 -17.29
C HIS A 411 16.37 8.79 -18.03
N PHE A 412 16.46 10.06 -17.66
CA PHE A 412 15.92 11.14 -18.46
C PHE A 412 17.05 11.63 -19.36
N SER A 413 16.80 11.65 -20.67
CA SER A 413 17.68 12.33 -21.63
C SER A 413 17.51 13.86 -21.49
N ILE A 414 17.83 14.40 -20.30
CA ILE A 414 17.69 15.83 -19.96
C ILE A 414 18.75 16.67 -20.71
N ASP A 415 19.79 16.04 -21.25
CA ASP A 415 20.90 16.73 -21.90
C ASP A 415 20.54 17.46 -23.21
N HIS A 416 19.33 17.26 -23.75
CA HIS A 416 19.00 17.70 -25.12
C HIS A 416 17.74 18.57 -25.25
N GLU A 417 17.01 18.86 -24.16
CA GLU A 417 15.77 19.64 -24.18
C GLU A 417 15.97 21.06 -23.64
N TRP A 418 17.03 21.74 -24.06
CA TRP A 418 17.32 23.10 -23.61
C TRP A 418 16.48 24.13 -24.38
N ARG A 419 15.87 25.07 -23.67
CA ARG A 419 15.21 26.24 -24.26
C ARG A 419 16.19 27.41 -24.29
N LEU A 420 16.37 28.03 -25.47
CA LEU A 420 17.17 29.24 -25.58
C LEU A 420 16.43 30.44 -24.97
N HIS A 421 17.12 31.40 -24.37
CA HIS A 421 16.46 32.55 -23.76
C HIS A 421 15.53 33.28 -24.76
N PRO A 422 14.23 33.51 -24.45
CA PRO A 422 13.26 34.08 -25.38
C PRO A 422 13.68 35.41 -26.02
N ASP A 423 14.22 36.34 -25.24
CA ASP A 423 14.69 37.64 -25.77
C ASP A 423 15.77 37.50 -26.85
N LEU A 424 16.65 36.50 -26.74
CA LEU A 424 17.68 36.25 -27.74
C LEU A 424 17.09 35.68 -29.02
N VAL A 425 16.11 34.77 -28.89
CA VAL A 425 15.40 34.22 -30.04
C VAL A 425 14.62 35.33 -30.76
N LEU A 426 13.93 36.20 -30.02
CA LEU A 426 13.24 37.37 -30.59
C LEU A 426 14.23 38.31 -31.30
N HIS A 427 15.41 38.53 -30.73
CA HIS A 427 16.46 39.31 -31.38
C HIS A 427 16.95 38.66 -32.69
N ILE A 428 17.22 37.35 -32.68
CA ILE A 428 17.63 36.59 -33.87
C ILE A 428 16.53 36.64 -34.95
N PHE A 429 15.27 36.43 -34.57
CA PHE A 429 14.13 36.49 -35.48
C PHE A 429 13.92 37.90 -36.05
N GLY A 430 14.16 38.94 -35.24
CA GLY A 430 14.16 40.33 -35.71
C GLY A 430 15.20 40.62 -36.78
N MET A 431 16.33 39.92 -36.79
CA MET A 431 17.38 40.08 -37.81
C MET A 431 17.15 39.25 -39.07
N TRP A 432 16.69 38.00 -38.94
CA TRP A 432 16.68 37.02 -40.03
C TRP A 432 15.29 36.54 -40.45
N GLY A 433 14.24 37.13 -39.88
CA GLY A 433 12.84 36.78 -40.10
C GLY A 433 12.31 35.81 -39.04
N THR A 434 10.98 35.82 -38.86
CA THR A 434 10.28 35.02 -37.84
C THR A 434 9.82 33.67 -38.40
N PRO A 435 10.42 32.55 -37.99
CA PRO A 435 10.00 31.21 -38.41
C PRO A 435 8.66 30.81 -37.81
N GLN A 436 7.86 30.03 -38.53
CA GLN A 436 6.56 29.52 -38.05
C GLN A 436 6.66 28.15 -37.38
N VAL A 437 7.75 27.42 -37.65
CA VAL A 437 7.95 26.05 -37.19
C VAL A 437 9.29 25.92 -36.46
N ASP A 438 9.23 25.35 -35.26
CA ASP A 438 10.37 24.99 -34.43
C ASP A 438 10.71 23.51 -34.61
N LEU A 439 11.89 23.22 -35.15
CA LEU A 439 12.36 21.86 -35.37
C LEU A 439 13.09 21.36 -34.13
N PHE A 440 12.76 20.12 -33.72
CA PHE A 440 13.38 19.42 -32.58
C PHE A 440 13.00 20.01 -31.21
N ALA A 441 11.78 20.53 -31.11
CA ALA A 441 11.21 21.15 -29.92
C ALA A 441 10.07 20.32 -29.30
N THR A 442 9.75 20.65 -28.05
CA THR A 442 8.56 20.23 -27.29
C THR A 442 7.70 21.46 -27.00
N GLN A 443 6.50 21.26 -26.47
CA GLN A 443 5.64 22.37 -26.06
C GLN A 443 6.31 23.30 -25.02
N GLU A 444 7.26 22.79 -24.24
CA GLU A 444 7.93 23.56 -23.17
C GLU A 444 9.06 24.45 -23.69
N ASN A 445 9.77 24.01 -24.73
CA ASN A 445 10.95 24.72 -25.27
C ASN A 445 10.72 25.37 -26.66
N ALA A 446 9.55 25.16 -27.28
CA ALA A 446 9.21 25.79 -28.55
C ALA A 446 9.20 27.33 -28.45
N HIS A 447 9.74 27.96 -29.48
CA HIS A 447 9.68 29.41 -29.70
C HIS A 447 8.71 29.81 -30.82
N CYS A 448 8.34 28.87 -31.68
CA CYS A 448 7.38 29.08 -32.75
C CYS A 448 5.98 28.53 -32.38
N PRO A 449 4.90 29.00 -33.05
CA PRO A 449 3.54 28.50 -32.80
C PRO A 449 3.37 26.99 -33.10
N LEU A 450 4.14 26.47 -34.07
CA LEU A 450 4.14 25.07 -34.45
C LEU A 450 5.51 24.45 -34.15
N PHE A 451 5.54 23.17 -33.76
CA PHE A 451 6.81 22.49 -33.45
C PHE A 451 6.82 21.01 -33.86
N CYS A 452 8.03 20.48 -34.05
CA CYS A 452 8.30 19.09 -34.39
C CYS A 452 9.14 18.44 -33.29
N SER A 453 8.76 17.26 -32.82
CA SER A 453 9.44 16.59 -31.69
C SER A 453 10.16 15.33 -32.14
N LEU A 454 11.32 15.07 -31.54
CA LEU A 454 12.04 13.80 -31.67
C LEU A 454 11.35 12.66 -30.91
N GLN A 455 10.55 12.98 -29.89
CA GLN A 455 9.83 12.03 -29.04
C GLN A 455 8.39 11.88 -29.52
N TYR A 456 8.21 11.55 -30.80
CA TYR A 456 6.89 11.29 -31.35
C TYR A 456 6.41 9.87 -30.98
N PRO A 457 5.12 9.66 -30.61
CA PRO A 457 4.02 10.63 -30.60
C PRO A 457 4.00 11.55 -29.36
N LEU A 458 3.97 12.87 -29.59
CA LEU A 458 3.79 13.90 -28.55
C LEU A 458 2.59 14.79 -28.91
N LEU A 459 1.71 15.05 -27.94
CA LEU A 459 0.51 15.87 -28.12
C LEU A 459 0.89 17.28 -28.61
N GLY A 460 0.31 17.72 -29.72
CA GLY A 460 0.55 19.06 -30.31
C GLY A 460 1.77 19.18 -31.24
N ALA A 461 2.61 18.14 -31.37
CA ALA A 461 3.70 18.13 -32.34
C ALA A 461 3.20 17.82 -33.76
N LEU A 462 3.78 18.48 -34.77
CA LEU A 462 3.49 18.22 -36.20
C LEU A 462 3.97 16.83 -36.68
N GLY A 463 4.89 16.21 -35.95
CA GLY A 463 5.51 14.93 -36.29
C GLY A 463 7.03 14.94 -36.13
N ASP A 464 7.69 13.93 -36.72
CA ASP A 464 9.15 13.85 -36.82
C ASP A 464 9.67 14.88 -37.84
N ALA A 465 10.55 15.78 -37.38
CA ALA A 465 11.15 16.82 -38.19
C ALA A 465 11.84 16.31 -39.47
N PHE A 466 12.42 15.11 -39.47
CA PHE A 466 13.11 14.57 -40.65
C PHE A 466 12.18 13.96 -41.69
N GLN A 467 10.93 13.69 -41.34
CA GLN A 467 9.94 13.09 -42.25
C GLN A 467 9.16 14.14 -43.05
N MET A 468 9.17 15.40 -42.59
CA MET A 468 8.53 16.51 -43.30
C MET A 468 9.42 17.18 -44.33
N SER A 469 8.79 17.89 -45.26
CA SER A 469 9.45 18.76 -46.23
C SER A 469 9.81 20.10 -45.59
N TRP A 470 11.06 20.55 -45.77
CA TRP A 470 11.56 21.84 -45.28
C TRP A 470 11.56 22.93 -46.35
N ARG A 471 10.98 22.66 -47.52
CA ARG A 471 10.96 23.56 -48.69
C ARG A 471 10.04 24.76 -48.49
N GLY A 472 10.44 25.90 -49.04
CA GLY A 472 9.58 27.07 -49.25
C GLY A 472 9.24 27.89 -48.00
N GLN A 473 9.87 27.59 -46.86
CA GLN A 473 9.64 28.31 -45.61
C GLN A 473 10.92 28.50 -44.81
N LEU A 474 10.89 29.50 -43.94
CA LEU A 474 11.92 29.76 -42.94
C LEU A 474 11.65 28.93 -41.69
N LEU A 475 12.63 28.14 -41.26
CA LEU A 475 12.53 27.24 -40.10
C LEU A 475 13.50 27.65 -39.00
N TYR A 476 13.14 27.38 -37.74
CA TYR A 476 14.04 27.46 -36.60
C TYR A 476 14.45 26.06 -36.17
N ALA A 477 15.71 25.88 -35.76
CA ALA A 477 16.17 24.61 -35.23
C ALA A 477 17.19 24.82 -34.10
N PHE A 478 16.95 24.15 -32.97
CA PHE A 478 17.96 23.96 -31.92
C PHE A 478 18.10 22.48 -31.58
N PRO A 479 18.73 21.69 -32.46
CA PRO A 479 18.77 20.23 -32.33
C PRO A 479 19.78 19.76 -31.26
N PRO A 480 19.60 18.54 -30.74
CA PRO A 480 20.67 17.81 -30.09
C PRO A 480 21.94 17.79 -30.96
N ILE A 481 23.11 18.05 -30.35
CA ILE A 481 24.40 18.16 -31.05
C ILE A 481 24.69 16.98 -32.02
N PRO A 482 24.43 15.71 -31.68
CA PRO A 482 24.66 14.59 -32.61
C PRO A 482 23.84 14.64 -33.90
N LEU A 483 22.74 15.40 -33.93
CA LEU A 483 21.86 15.51 -35.09
C LEU A 483 22.27 16.62 -36.06
N ILE A 484 23.16 17.54 -35.67
CA ILE A 484 23.62 18.65 -36.52
C ILE A 484 24.04 18.17 -37.93
N PRO A 485 24.86 17.12 -38.12
CA PRO A 485 25.22 16.64 -39.45
C PRO A 485 24.01 16.25 -40.32
N ARG A 486 23.00 15.62 -39.70
CA ARG A 486 21.78 15.19 -40.39
C ARG A 486 20.89 16.38 -40.73
N VAL A 487 20.84 17.39 -39.87
CA VAL A 487 20.16 18.67 -40.13
C VAL A 487 20.80 19.36 -41.33
N LEU A 488 22.13 19.52 -41.36
CA LEU A 488 22.83 20.17 -42.48
C LEU A 488 22.62 19.44 -43.81
N ARG A 489 22.65 18.10 -43.78
CA ARG A 489 22.31 17.28 -44.94
C ARG A 489 20.87 17.56 -45.42
N LYS A 490 19.90 17.62 -44.51
CA LYS A 490 18.50 17.89 -44.82
C LYS A 490 18.31 19.31 -45.37
N VAL A 491 18.99 20.32 -44.81
CA VAL A 491 19.00 21.69 -45.33
C VAL A 491 19.40 21.71 -46.81
N ARG A 492 20.48 21.02 -47.17
CA ARG A 492 20.96 20.90 -48.55
C ARG A 492 20.00 20.14 -49.46
N GLN A 493 19.52 18.98 -49.01
CA GLN A 493 18.60 18.13 -49.80
C GLN A 493 17.26 18.82 -50.11
N ASP A 494 16.74 19.56 -49.14
CA ASP A 494 15.48 20.26 -49.28
C ASP A 494 15.65 21.68 -49.82
N GLN A 495 16.87 22.16 -50.05
CA GLN A 495 17.15 23.56 -50.37
C GLN A 495 16.46 24.53 -49.39
N ALA A 496 16.48 24.17 -48.10
CA ALA A 496 15.73 24.83 -47.06
C ALA A 496 16.45 26.07 -46.51
N GLN A 497 15.68 26.98 -45.93
CA GLN A 497 16.21 28.12 -45.19
C GLN A 497 16.01 27.90 -43.68
N VAL A 498 17.10 27.83 -42.91
CA VAL A 498 17.05 27.49 -41.49
C VAL A 498 17.85 28.48 -40.67
N ILE A 499 17.28 28.94 -39.55
CA ILE A 499 18.02 29.57 -38.45
C ILE A 499 18.41 28.44 -37.50
N LEU A 500 19.67 28.08 -37.49
CA LEU A 500 20.20 26.97 -36.68
C LEU A 500 21.01 27.52 -35.51
N VAL A 501 20.68 27.08 -34.30
CA VAL A 501 21.54 27.30 -33.12
C VAL A 501 22.47 26.10 -32.96
N ALA A 502 23.78 26.33 -33.01
CA ALA A 502 24.78 25.28 -32.94
C ALA A 502 26.09 25.77 -32.27
N PRO A 503 26.85 24.88 -31.63
CA PRO A 503 28.19 25.19 -31.10
C PRO A 503 29.18 25.64 -32.17
N ASP A 504 29.96 26.68 -31.88
CA ASP A 504 31.11 27.09 -32.70
C ASP A 504 32.33 26.21 -32.40
N TRP A 505 32.35 25.01 -32.97
CA TRP A 505 33.40 24.01 -32.73
C TRP A 505 34.17 23.65 -34.02
N PRO A 506 35.22 24.42 -34.38
CA PRO A 506 36.01 24.19 -35.60
C PRO A 506 36.63 22.80 -35.74
N ARG A 507 36.80 22.08 -34.62
CA ARG A 507 37.35 20.72 -34.59
C ARG A 507 36.35 19.64 -35.03
N ARG A 508 35.07 19.97 -35.24
CA ARG A 508 34.05 18.99 -35.64
C ARG A 508 33.97 18.87 -37.15
N VAL A 509 33.80 17.63 -37.64
CA VAL A 509 33.75 17.30 -39.07
C VAL A 509 32.65 18.04 -39.85
N TRP A 510 31.55 18.41 -39.19
CA TRP A 510 30.42 19.13 -39.80
C TRP A 510 30.60 20.65 -39.83
N TYR A 511 31.69 21.18 -39.27
CA TYR A 511 31.91 22.62 -39.19
C TYR A 511 32.08 23.27 -40.58
N THR A 512 32.75 22.56 -41.51
CA THR A 512 32.89 23.03 -42.89
C THR A 512 31.55 23.12 -43.61
N ASP A 513 30.64 22.16 -43.39
CA ASP A 513 29.29 22.20 -43.94
C ASP A 513 28.49 23.40 -43.41
N LEU A 514 28.65 23.77 -42.13
CA LEU A 514 28.02 24.96 -41.57
C LEU A 514 28.48 26.23 -42.29
N LEU A 515 29.79 26.40 -42.48
CA LEU A 515 30.35 27.56 -43.16
C LEU A 515 29.88 27.65 -44.62
N GLN A 516 29.84 26.52 -45.33
CA GLN A 516 29.38 26.48 -46.72
C GLN A 516 27.91 26.84 -46.89
N LEU A 517 27.06 26.38 -45.97
CA LEU A 517 25.62 26.66 -46.00
C LEU A 517 25.27 28.03 -45.41
N SER A 518 26.23 28.73 -44.81
CA SER A 518 25.99 29.99 -44.11
C SER A 518 25.87 31.16 -45.08
N GLN A 519 24.81 31.94 -44.93
CA GLN A 519 24.57 33.13 -45.77
C GLN A 519 25.31 34.38 -45.27
N CYS A 520 25.70 34.41 -44.00
CA CYS A 520 26.31 35.57 -43.34
C CYS A 520 27.12 35.12 -42.12
N PRO A 521 28.02 35.96 -41.58
CA PRO A 521 28.77 35.62 -40.38
C PRO A 521 27.83 35.21 -39.22
N PRO A 522 28.15 34.13 -38.47
CA PRO A 522 27.30 33.65 -37.39
C PRO A 522 27.20 34.67 -36.25
N LEU A 523 26.03 34.75 -35.63
CA LEU A 523 25.82 35.57 -34.44
C LEU A 523 26.30 34.80 -33.20
N ARG A 524 27.34 35.32 -32.54
CA ARG A 524 27.79 34.78 -31.26
C ARG A 524 26.77 35.10 -30.16
N LEU A 525 26.28 34.07 -29.45
CA LEU A 525 25.34 34.28 -28.35
C LEU A 525 26.08 34.67 -27.07
N PRO A 526 25.54 35.62 -26.28
CA PRO A 526 26.20 36.08 -25.05
C PRO A 526 26.22 34.98 -23.99
N LEU A 527 27.34 34.85 -23.28
CA LEU A 527 27.45 33.98 -22.11
C LEU A 527 26.70 34.61 -20.94
N ARG A 528 25.45 34.21 -20.76
CA ARG A 528 24.57 34.58 -19.62
C ARG A 528 24.14 33.32 -18.88
N ALA A 529 23.96 33.41 -17.56
CA ALA A 529 23.64 32.23 -16.72
C ALA A 529 22.32 31.54 -17.10
N ASP A 530 21.41 32.31 -17.68
CA ASP A 530 20.07 31.93 -18.14
C ASP A 530 19.99 31.76 -19.67
N LEU A 531 21.13 31.58 -20.35
CA LEU A 531 21.19 31.41 -21.81
C LEU A 531 20.36 30.20 -22.24
N LEU A 532 20.52 29.09 -21.53
CA LEU A 532 19.74 27.88 -21.70
C LEU A 532 19.02 27.57 -20.40
N SER A 533 17.71 27.35 -20.50
CA SER A 533 16.89 26.98 -19.37
C SER A 533 15.92 25.85 -19.68
N GLN A 534 15.45 25.20 -18.63
CA GLN A 534 14.43 24.16 -18.63
C GLN A 534 13.35 24.50 -17.60
N SER A 535 12.21 23.82 -17.68
CA SER A 535 11.09 23.97 -16.74
C SER A 535 10.69 25.45 -16.52
N GLN A 536 10.47 26.17 -17.62
CA GLN A 536 10.09 27.60 -17.60
C GLN A 536 11.09 28.52 -16.86
N GLY A 537 12.40 28.23 -16.96
CA GLY A 537 13.45 29.08 -16.36
C GLY A 537 13.93 28.62 -14.98
N GLN A 538 13.40 27.52 -14.44
CA GLN A 538 13.76 27.04 -13.10
C GLN A 538 15.08 26.27 -13.06
N VAL A 539 15.45 25.63 -14.16
CA VAL A 539 16.69 24.85 -14.28
C VAL A 539 17.58 25.54 -15.30
N LEU A 540 18.78 25.93 -14.89
CA LEU A 540 19.78 26.60 -15.74
C LEU A 540 20.89 25.60 -16.09
N GLN A 541 21.46 25.71 -17.29
CA GLN A 541 22.56 24.82 -17.71
C GLN A 541 23.87 25.17 -16.94
N PRO A 542 24.39 24.30 -16.05
CA PRO A 542 25.61 24.55 -15.27
C PRO A 542 26.91 24.72 -16.09
N HIS A 543 27.02 24.19 -17.30
CA HIS A 543 28.24 24.13 -18.11
C HIS A 543 28.17 24.91 -19.43
N LEU A 544 27.47 26.05 -19.45
CA LEU A 544 27.31 26.91 -20.64
C LEU A 544 28.62 27.34 -21.31
N GLN A 545 29.68 27.52 -20.51
CA GLN A 545 30.98 27.98 -20.99
C GLN A 545 31.62 27.02 -22.00
N ASN A 546 31.27 25.73 -21.97
CA ASN A 546 31.83 24.72 -22.86
C ASN A 546 31.11 24.64 -24.22
N LEU A 547 29.91 25.23 -24.34
CA LEU A 547 29.06 25.07 -25.52
C LEU A 547 29.35 26.08 -26.63
N HIS A 548 29.78 27.31 -26.29
CA HIS A 548 30.08 28.37 -27.27
C HIS A 548 29.02 28.47 -28.40
N LEU A 549 27.75 28.66 -28.02
CA LEU A 549 26.64 28.63 -28.97
C LEU A 549 26.60 29.86 -29.88
N HIS A 550 26.45 29.62 -31.17
CA HIS A 550 26.23 30.64 -32.19
C HIS A 550 24.90 30.37 -32.91
N ALA A 551 24.25 31.42 -33.40
CA ALA A 551 23.13 31.31 -34.33
C ALA A 551 23.63 31.47 -35.76
N TRP A 552 23.18 30.59 -36.65
CA TRP A 552 23.62 30.47 -38.03
C TRP A 552 22.43 30.65 -38.97
N ARG A 553 22.56 31.56 -39.93
CA ARG A 553 21.61 31.68 -41.03
C ARG A 553 22.04 30.77 -42.18
N LEU A 554 21.30 29.68 -42.37
CA LEU A 554 21.63 28.65 -43.37
C LEU A 554 20.68 28.70 -44.57
N ASN A 555 21.22 28.42 -45.76
CA ASN A 555 20.45 28.23 -46.98
C ASN A 555 21.02 27.04 -47.78
N GLY A 556 20.18 26.05 -48.08
CA GLY A 556 20.58 24.88 -48.86
C GLY A 556 20.69 25.10 -50.37
N ALA A 557 20.34 26.28 -50.87
CA ALA A 557 20.40 26.64 -52.29
C ALA A 557 21.71 27.35 -52.70
N THR A 558 22.63 27.59 -51.75
CA THR A 558 23.94 28.24 -51.98
C THR A 558 25.02 27.28 -52.44
#